data_AF-A0A2W0B9W7-F1
#
_entry.id   AF-A0A2W0B9W7-F1
#
_cell.length_a   1.000
_cell.length_b   1.000
_cell.length_c   1.000
_cell.angle_alpha   90.00
_cell.angle_beta   90.00
_cell.angle_gamma   90.00
#
_symmetry.space_group_name_H-M   'P 1'
#
loop_
_entity.id
_entity.type
_entity.pdbx_description
1 polymer ?
#
loop_
_entity_poly.entity_id
_entity_poly.type
_entity_poly.pdbx_seq_one_letter_code
_entity_poly.pdbx_strand_id
1 'polypeptide(L)'
;AAFKGVIDLVAMKAIYWRDESLGAKYEIEEIPAELKKKADAFHAQLVESVAENDDEMLHKFLEGETISAEELRASLRRSVIGLKLFPVLCGTAFKNKGVQTLLDAVVDYLPSPLDILPTEGTDPDHPEKVVYRKAEDSEPFSALAFKIMADPFVGQLTFIRVYSGQLKTGDTVLNTTRGRAERIGRLLKMHANKREEISEIYAGDICACVGLKNVTTGDTICSEKAPIRLESIEFAQPVISVAVEPKTKSDQEKMGMALNRLAQEDPTFKVHTDPDSGQTIISGMGELHLEIIVDRMMREYKVEANVGKPQVAYRETIRKAAEGEGKFIRQTGGSGNYGHAKIKLEPNPGKGYEFENDVVGGVVPREYIKPIDQGIREALQGGVLAGYEVVDVKATLYDGSYHEVDSNEMAFKIAGSLAFKAAAAKAHPVLLEPVMSVEVVVPEEYMGTIIGDLNARRGRIEGMEHRAGSQVIKANVPLSEMFGYATQMRSNTQGRATYSMHFNRYEEAPRAISEEIIAKVQGKSAASR
;
A
#
# COMPACT_ATOMS: atom_id res chain seq x y z
N ALA A 1 -35.02 0.72 27.73
CA ALA A 1 -35.57 -0.58 27.26
C ALA A 1 -34.41 -1.50 26.88
N ALA A 2 -34.35 -2.73 27.40
CA ALA A 2 -33.28 -3.67 27.05
C ALA A 2 -33.56 -4.33 25.69
N PHE A 3 -32.56 -4.40 24.81
CA PHE A 3 -32.64 -5.09 23.52
C PHE A 3 -32.91 -6.60 23.72
N LYS A 4 -34.04 -7.08 23.18
CA LYS A 4 -34.52 -8.47 23.37
C LYS A 4 -34.29 -9.37 22.15
N GLY A 5 -34.27 -8.80 20.95
CA GLY A 5 -34.21 -9.54 19.70
C GLY A 5 -34.33 -8.64 18.47
N VAL A 6 -34.51 -9.26 17.32
CA VAL A 6 -34.61 -8.61 16.00
C VAL A 6 -35.89 -9.06 15.29
N ILE A 7 -36.36 -8.27 14.33
CA ILE A 7 -37.45 -8.66 13.44
C ILE A 7 -36.82 -8.94 12.09
N ASP A 8 -37.02 -10.16 11.59
CA ASP A 8 -36.68 -10.50 10.21
C ASP A 8 -37.80 -9.95 9.32
N LEU A 9 -37.47 -8.91 8.55
CA LEU A 9 -38.40 -8.26 7.62
C LEU A 9 -38.63 -9.09 6.36
N VAL A 10 -37.80 -10.08 6.03
CA VAL A 10 -38.01 -10.95 4.87
C VAL A 10 -39.04 -12.03 5.20
N ALA A 11 -38.90 -12.68 6.37
CA ALA A 11 -39.85 -13.69 6.83
C ALA A 11 -41.05 -13.12 7.60
N MET A 12 -41.02 -11.83 7.93
CA MET A 12 -42.00 -11.13 8.77
C MET A 12 -42.23 -11.81 10.14
N LYS A 13 -41.15 -12.20 10.81
CA LYS A 13 -41.17 -12.86 12.12
C LYS A 13 -40.21 -12.20 13.10
N ALA A 14 -40.56 -12.22 14.39
CA ALA A 14 -39.69 -11.74 15.46
C ALA A 14 -38.81 -12.89 15.97
N ILE A 15 -37.52 -12.63 16.12
CA ILE A 15 -36.53 -13.58 16.62
C ILE A 15 -36.06 -13.10 18.00
N TYR A 16 -36.32 -13.90 19.03
CA TYR A 16 -35.97 -13.61 20.41
C TYR A 16 -34.87 -14.52 20.93
N TRP A 17 -33.90 -13.90 21.62
CA TRP A 17 -32.91 -14.62 22.43
C TRP A 17 -33.22 -14.37 23.90
N ARG A 18 -33.94 -15.32 24.51
CA ARG A 18 -34.43 -15.23 25.90
C ARG A 18 -33.44 -15.78 26.93
N ASP A 19 -32.48 -16.57 26.49
CA ASP A 19 -31.57 -17.33 27.35
C ASP A 19 -30.12 -16.81 27.29
N GLU A 20 -29.32 -17.15 28.29
CA GLU A 20 -27.87 -16.87 28.37
C GLU A 20 -27.02 -17.97 27.70
N SER A 21 -27.63 -18.82 26.87
CA SER A 21 -26.96 -19.90 26.13
C SER A 21 -26.08 -19.42 24.97
N LEU A 22 -25.45 -18.25 25.12
CA LEU A 22 -24.55 -17.62 24.14
C LEU A 22 -25.18 -17.50 22.74
N GLY A 23 -26.52 -17.38 22.68
CA GLY A 23 -27.28 -17.23 21.44
C GLY A 23 -27.54 -18.52 20.66
N ALA A 24 -27.20 -19.69 21.20
CA ALA A 24 -27.40 -20.98 20.53
C ALA A 24 -28.88 -21.37 20.34
N LYS A 25 -29.76 -20.86 21.21
CA LYS A 25 -31.21 -21.05 21.11
C LYS A 25 -31.89 -19.70 20.91
N TYR A 26 -32.79 -19.67 19.93
CA TYR A 26 -33.68 -18.55 19.70
C TYR A 26 -35.10 -19.05 19.45
N GLU A 27 -36.07 -18.22 19.78
CA GLU A 27 -37.49 -18.48 19.57
C GLU A 27 -37.98 -17.55 18.46
N ILE A 28 -38.65 -18.13 17.47
CA ILE A 28 -39.32 -17.39 16.40
C ILE A 28 -40.78 -17.23 16.83
N GLU A 29 -41.21 -16.00 17.00
CA GLU A 29 -42.57 -15.64 17.39
C GLU A 29 -43.18 -14.63 16.41
N GLU A 30 -44.48 -14.38 16.54
CA GLU A 30 -45.13 -13.29 15.83
C GLU A 30 -44.62 -11.92 16.28
N ILE A 31 -44.65 -10.96 15.35
CA ILE A 31 -44.22 -9.59 15.61
C ILE A 31 -45.17 -8.96 16.65
N PRO A 32 -44.64 -8.35 17.74
CA PRO A 32 -45.46 -7.65 18.72
C PRO A 32 -46.39 -6.63 18.07
N ALA A 33 -47.65 -6.56 18.53
CA ALA A 33 -48.66 -5.67 17.98
C ALA A 33 -48.21 -4.19 17.93
N GLU A 34 -47.41 -3.77 18.91
CA GLU A 34 -46.84 -2.42 18.99
C GLU A 34 -45.85 -2.09 17.85
N LEU A 35 -45.14 -3.11 17.35
CA LEU A 35 -44.13 -2.96 16.31
C LEU A 35 -44.62 -3.39 14.93
N LYS A 36 -45.75 -4.08 14.84
CA LYS A 36 -46.30 -4.61 13.58
C LYS A 36 -46.43 -3.53 12.50
N LYS A 37 -47.04 -2.37 12.83
CA LYS A 37 -47.16 -1.24 11.88
C LYS A 37 -45.81 -0.72 11.37
N LYS A 38 -44.78 -0.72 12.22
CA LYS A 38 -43.42 -0.31 11.81
C LYS A 38 -42.76 -1.37 10.95
N ALA A 39 -42.91 -2.65 11.31
CA ALA A 39 -42.39 -3.76 10.53
C ALA A 39 -43.01 -3.81 9.14
N ASP A 40 -44.33 -3.64 9.02
CA ASP A 40 -45.03 -3.59 7.73
C ASP A 40 -44.52 -2.43 6.86
N ALA A 41 -44.29 -1.24 7.45
CA ALA A 41 -43.73 -0.10 6.74
C ALA A 41 -42.29 -0.34 6.23
N PHE A 42 -41.42 -0.91 7.08
CA PHE A 42 -40.05 -1.25 6.67
C PHE A 42 -40.00 -2.41 5.67
N HIS A 43 -40.93 -3.37 5.76
CA HIS A 43 -41.07 -4.43 4.77
C HIS A 43 -41.48 -3.87 3.42
N ALA A 44 -42.46 -2.97 3.38
CA ALA A 44 -42.85 -2.29 2.14
C ALA A 44 -41.66 -1.53 1.51
N GLN A 45 -40.90 -0.79 2.33
CA GLN A 45 -39.69 -0.08 1.87
C GLN A 45 -38.59 -1.04 1.36
N LEU A 46 -38.42 -2.20 2.01
CA LEU A 46 -37.49 -3.25 1.57
C LEU A 46 -37.91 -3.77 0.19
N VAL A 47 -39.18 -4.12 0.03
CA VAL A 47 -39.72 -4.66 -1.23
C VAL A 47 -39.60 -3.63 -2.35
N GLU A 48 -39.94 -2.37 -2.09
CA GLU A 48 -39.78 -1.26 -3.05
C GLU A 48 -38.31 -1.10 -3.48
N SER A 49 -37.38 -1.04 -2.53
CA SER A 49 -35.94 -0.89 -2.82
C SER A 49 -35.38 -2.04 -3.64
N VAL A 50 -35.88 -3.27 -3.41
CA VAL A 50 -35.47 -4.45 -4.17
C VAL A 50 -36.07 -4.42 -5.59
N ALA A 51 -37.35 -4.06 -5.71
CA ALA A 51 -38.05 -3.94 -6.98
C ALA A 51 -37.39 -2.89 -7.90
N GLU A 52 -36.89 -1.78 -7.39
CA GLU A 52 -36.17 -0.77 -8.19
C GLU A 52 -34.90 -1.30 -8.88
N ASN A 53 -34.32 -2.38 -8.36
CA ASN A 53 -33.03 -2.90 -8.82
C ASN A 53 -33.15 -4.16 -9.70
N ASP A 54 -34.36 -4.69 -9.85
CA ASP A 54 -34.67 -5.96 -10.50
C ASP A 54 -35.98 -5.88 -11.29
N ASP A 55 -35.87 -5.83 -12.62
CA ASP A 55 -37.00 -5.62 -13.55
C ASP A 55 -38.12 -6.66 -13.39
N GLU A 56 -37.78 -7.92 -13.07
CA GLU A 56 -38.77 -8.97 -12.84
C GLU A 56 -39.59 -8.71 -11.58
N MET A 57 -38.93 -8.21 -10.53
CA MET A 57 -39.57 -7.86 -9.26
C MET A 57 -40.37 -6.57 -9.38
N LEU A 58 -39.90 -5.61 -10.19
CA LEU A 58 -40.63 -4.38 -10.48
C LEU A 58 -41.98 -4.67 -11.14
N HIS A 59 -42.00 -5.57 -12.13
CA HIS A 59 -43.24 -5.94 -12.81
C HIS A 59 -44.26 -6.54 -11.83
N LYS A 60 -43.84 -7.53 -11.03
CA LYS A 60 -44.70 -8.17 -10.02
C LYS A 60 -45.19 -7.17 -8.97
N PHE A 61 -44.32 -6.24 -8.56
CA PHE A 61 -44.67 -5.20 -7.60
C PHE A 61 -45.73 -4.24 -8.16
N LEU A 62 -45.59 -3.80 -9.41
CA LEU A 62 -46.57 -2.92 -10.09
C LEU A 62 -47.92 -3.61 -10.32
N GLU A 63 -47.92 -4.92 -10.53
CA GLU A 63 -49.13 -5.74 -10.66
C GLU A 63 -49.80 -6.06 -9.31
N GLY A 64 -49.16 -5.71 -8.20
CA GLY A 64 -49.67 -5.97 -6.85
C GLY A 64 -49.62 -7.44 -6.44
N GLU A 65 -48.76 -8.24 -7.09
CA GLU A 65 -48.55 -9.64 -6.72
C GLU A 65 -47.82 -9.76 -5.39
N THR A 66 -48.18 -10.77 -4.59
CA THR A 66 -47.47 -11.07 -3.35
C THR A 66 -46.13 -11.73 -3.65
N ILE A 67 -45.05 -10.99 -3.44
CA ILE A 67 -43.68 -11.48 -3.57
C ILE A 67 -43.38 -12.48 -2.45
N SER A 68 -42.88 -13.67 -2.82
CA SER A 68 -42.48 -14.67 -1.83
C SER A 68 -41.16 -14.30 -1.14
N ALA A 69 -40.95 -14.81 0.08
CA ALA A 69 -39.70 -14.59 0.81
C ALA A 69 -38.47 -15.14 0.06
N GLU A 70 -38.62 -16.23 -0.71
CA GLU A 70 -37.53 -16.83 -1.50
C GLU A 70 -37.14 -15.96 -2.70
N GLU A 71 -38.13 -15.44 -3.43
CA GLU A 71 -37.90 -14.51 -4.55
C GLU A 71 -37.26 -13.21 -4.05
N LEU A 72 -37.72 -12.70 -2.91
CA LEU A 72 -37.13 -11.51 -2.28
C LEU A 72 -35.67 -11.74 -1.91
N ARG A 73 -35.32 -12.90 -1.35
CA ARG A 73 -33.92 -13.25 -1.04
C ARG A 73 -33.06 -13.38 -2.29
N ALA A 74 -33.58 -14.03 -3.33
CA ALA A 74 -32.85 -14.20 -4.59
C ALA A 74 -32.56 -12.84 -5.25
N SER A 75 -33.55 -11.95 -5.29
CA SER A 75 -33.39 -10.60 -5.85
C SER A 75 -32.45 -9.73 -5.00
N LEU A 76 -32.56 -9.81 -3.66
CA LEU A 76 -31.61 -9.18 -2.74
C LEU A 76 -30.18 -9.66 -3.03
N ARG A 77 -29.97 -10.97 -3.16
CA ARG A 77 -28.66 -11.54 -3.49
C ARG A 77 -28.11 -10.98 -4.80
N ARG A 78 -28.90 -10.96 -5.89
CA ARG A 78 -28.50 -10.37 -7.18
C ARG A 78 -28.07 -8.91 -7.03
N SER A 79 -28.85 -8.12 -6.29
CA SER A 79 -28.60 -6.69 -6.08
C SER A 79 -27.39 -6.42 -5.20
N VAL A 80 -27.13 -7.27 -4.21
CA VAL A 80 -25.95 -7.21 -3.32
C VAL A 80 -24.68 -7.53 -4.08
N ILE A 81 -24.69 -8.61 -4.88
CA ILE A 81 -23.54 -9.01 -5.71
C ILE A 81 -23.23 -7.92 -6.74
N GLY A 82 -24.25 -7.27 -7.29
CA GLY A 82 -24.12 -6.11 -8.18
C GLY A 82 -23.72 -4.79 -7.51
N LEU A 83 -23.46 -4.77 -6.19
CA LEU A 83 -23.12 -3.59 -5.39
C LEU A 83 -24.17 -2.45 -5.46
N LYS A 84 -25.44 -2.77 -5.75
CA LYS A 84 -26.53 -1.79 -5.83
C LYS A 84 -27.21 -1.56 -4.48
N LEU A 85 -27.30 -2.61 -3.66
CA LEU A 85 -27.95 -2.59 -2.35
C LEU A 85 -27.02 -3.13 -1.27
N PHE A 86 -27.13 -2.56 -0.06
CA PHE A 86 -26.37 -2.97 1.11
C PHE A 86 -27.34 -3.30 2.26
N PRO A 87 -27.59 -4.61 2.53
CA PRO A 87 -28.49 -5.04 3.58
C PRO A 87 -28.00 -4.56 4.96
N VAL A 88 -28.86 -3.84 5.68
CA VAL A 88 -28.56 -3.38 7.03
C VAL A 88 -29.17 -4.34 8.03
N LEU A 89 -28.30 -5.03 8.78
CA LEU A 89 -28.71 -5.90 9.88
C LEU A 89 -28.42 -5.24 11.23
N CYS A 90 -29.14 -5.65 12.26
CA CYS A 90 -28.92 -5.16 13.62
C CYS A 90 -28.73 -6.33 14.59
N GLY A 91 -27.98 -6.08 15.67
CA GLY A 91 -27.67 -7.07 16.69
C GLY A 91 -26.73 -6.51 17.75
N THR A 92 -26.40 -7.33 18.74
CA THR A 92 -25.47 -7.00 19.82
C THR A 92 -24.57 -8.20 20.08
N ALA A 93 -23.37 -8.19 19.49
CA ALA A 93 -22.36 -9.22 19.69
C ALA A 93 -22.01 -9.40 21.17
N PHE A 94 -21.88 -8.31 21.92
CA PHE A 94 -21.57 -8.35 23.36
C PHE A 94 -22.60 -9.13 24.20
N LYS A 95 -23.86 -9.19 23.76
CA LYS A 95 -24.93 -9.94 24.43
C LYS A 95 -25.31 -11.22 23.68
N ASN A 96 -24.56 -11.58 22.64
CA ASN A 96 -24.80 -12.75 21.80
C ASN A 96 -26.20 -12.81 21.18
N LYS A 97 -26.74 -11.67 20.70
CA LYS A 97 -28.05 -11.61 20.03
C LYS A 97 -27.91 -11.03 18.63
N GLY A 98 -28.40 -11.74 17.61
CA GLY A 98 -28.37 -11.29 16.20
C GLY A 98 -27.09 -11.62 15.42
N VAL A 99 -26.11 -12.30 16.03
CA VAL A 99 -24.91 -12.76 15.30
C VAL A 99 -25.26 -13.94 14.39
N GLN A 100 -26.18 -14.80 14.81
CA GLN A 100 -26.64 -15.96 14.03
C GLN A 100 -27.31 -15.51 12.73
N THR A 101 -28.23 -14.55 12.82
CA THR A 101 -28.91 -13.97 11.65
C THR A 101 -27.96 -13.23 10.71
N LEU A 102 -26.85 -12.70 11.24
CA LEU A 102 -25.79 -12.13 10.40
C LEU A 102 -25.06 -13.22 9.62
N LEU A 103 -24.75 -14.37 10.24
CA LEU A 103 -24.13 -15.50 9.55
C LEU A 103 -25.05 -16.07 8.47
N ASP A 104 -26.35 -16.17 8.73
CA ASP A 104 -27.34 -16.59 7.72
C ASP A 104 -27.37 -15.59 6.54
N ALA A 105 -27.36 -14.29 6.83
CA ALA A 105 -27.32 -13.25 5.80
C ALA A 105 -26.02 -13.26 4.97
N VAL A 106 -24.89 -13.66 5.55
CA VAL A 106 -23.64 -13.86 4.81
C VAL A 106 -23.81 -14.98 3.78
N VAL A 107 -24.43 -16.10 4.15
CA VAL A 107 -24.67 -17.22 3.23
C VAL A 107 -25.69 -16.82 2.15
N ASP A 108 -26.79 -16.19 2.56
CA ASP A 108 -27.89 -15.86 1.67
C ASP A 108 -27.52 -14.77 0.65
N TYR A 109 -26.75 -13.75 1.06
CA TYR A 109 -26.56 -12.54 0.25
C TYR A 109 -25.15 -12.30 -0.29
N LEU A 110 -24.08 -12.78 0.37
CA LEU A 110 -22.71 -12.56 -0.12
C LEU A 110 -22.34 -13.54 -1.25
N PRO A 111 -21.48 -13.11 -2.20
CA PRO A 111 -21.12 -13.91 -3.36
C PRO A 111 -20.32 -15.17 -2.96
N SER A 112 -20.57 -16.24 -3.69
CA SER A 112 -19.65 -17.38 -3.75
C SER A 112 -18.50 -17.07 -4.73
N PRO A 113 -17.40 -17.85 -4.71
CA PRO A 113 -16.34 -17.72 -5.70
C PRO A 113 -16.79 -17.87 -7.17
N LEU A 114 -17.96 -18.47 -7.41
CA LEU A 114 -18.55 -18.64 -8.75
C LEU A 114 -19.39 -17.44 -9.18
N ASP A 115 -19.85 -16.62 -8.24
CA ASP A 115 -20.72 -15.46 -8.52
C ASP A 115 -19.92 -14.20 -8.88
N ILE A 116 -18.61 -14.21 -8.66
CA ILE A 116 -17.71 -13.10 -9.00
C ILE A 116 -17.20 -13.24 -10.43
N LEU A 117 -16.85 -12.10 -11.03
CA LEU A 117 -16.25 -12.08 -12.36
C LEU A 117 -14.92 -12.85 -12.39
N PRO A 118 -14.55 -13.46 -13.54
CA PRO A 118 -13.25 -14.08 -13.73
C PRO A 118 -12.13 -13.12 -13.35
N THR A 119 -11.09 -13.64 -12.69
CA THR A 119 -9.99 -12.81 -12.21
C THR A 119 -9.17 -12.33 -13.39
N GLU A 120 -8.95 -11.02 -13.45
CA GLU A 120 -8.15 -10.38 -14.48
C GLU A 120 -6.66 -10.45 -14.11
N GLY A 121 -5.82 -10.63 -15.11
CA GLY A 121 -4.36 -10.55 -14.98
C GLY A 121 -3.70 -10.23 -16.32
N THR A 122 -2.39 -10.06 -16.30
CA THR A 122 -1.57 -9.76 -17.48
C THR A 122 -0.60 -10.89 -17.78
N ASP A 123 -0.27 -11.09 -19.04
CA ASP A 123 0.82 -12.00 -19.44
C ASP A 123 2.18 -11.41 -19.01
N PRO A 124 3.05 -12.13 -18.26
CA PRO A 124 4.33 -11.60 -17.81
C PRO A 124 5.28 -11.15 -18.93
N ASP A 125 5.20 -11.79 -20.11
CA ASP A 125 6.04 -11.45 -21.26
C ASP A 125 5.43 -10.35 -22.13
N HIS A 126 4.11 -10.16 -22.04
CA HIS A 126 3.35 -9.17 -22.80
C HIS A 126 2.35 -8.42 -21.90
N PRO A 127 2.79 -7.39 -21.17
CA PRO A 127 1.97 -6.69 -20.18
C PRO A 127 0.67 -6.06 -20.72
N GLU A 128 0.60 -5.81 -22.04
CA GLU A 128 -0.59 -5.24 -22.69
C GLU A 128 -1.70 -6.28 -22.95
N LYS A 129 -1.40 -7.58 -22.78
CA LYS A 129 -2.35 -8.66 -23.01
C LYS A 129 -3.04 -9.06 -21.71
N VAL A 130 -4.33 -8.74 -21.62
CA VAL A 130 -5.19 -9.16 -20.50
C VAL A 130 -5.58 -10.63 -20.68
N VAL A 131 -5.40 -11.41 -19.61
CA VAL A 131 -5.76 -12.82 -19.50
C VAL A 131 -6.76 -12.97 -18.36
N TYR A 132 -7.79 -13.77 -18.59
CA TYR A 132 -8.84 -14.04 -17.61
C TYR A 132 -8.69 -15.46 -17.05
N ARG A 133 -8.95 -15.60 -15.75
CA ARG A 133 -9.01 -16.90 -15.05
C ARG A 133 -10.38 -17.11 -14.46
N LYS A 134 -11.07 -18.17 -14.89
CA LYS A 134 -12.35 -18.55 -14.29
C LYS A 134 -12.11 -19.32 -12.99
N ALA A 135 -13.06 -19.20 -12.07
CA ALA A 135 -13.07 -19.95 -10.81
C ALA A 135 -13.46 -21.42 -11.02
N GLU A 136 -12.66 -22.15 -11.81
CA GLU A 136 -12.86 -23.56 -12.10
C GLU A 136 -11.59 -24.36 -11.76
N ASP A 137 -11.77 -25.57 -11.23
CA ASP A 137 -10.66 -26.47 -10.87
C ASP A 137 -9.92 -27.03 -12.09
N SER A 138 -10.57 -27.00 -13.26
CA SER A 138 -10.01 -27.48 -14.53
C SER A 138 -9.04 -26.48 -15.18
N GLU A 139 -9.13 -25.20 -14.80
CA GLU A 139 -8.28 -24.16 -15.33
C GLU A 139 -6.84 -24.24 -14.79
N PRO A 140 -5.86 -23.64 -15.49
CA PRO A 140 -4.50 -23.53 -14.98
C PRO A 140 -4.47 -22.83 -13.62
N PHE A 141 -3.63 -23.36 -12.72
CA PHE A 141 -3.50 -22.84 -11.36
C PHE A 141 -3.09 -21.36 -11.33
N SER A 142 -3.83 -20.55 -10.58
CA SER A 142 -3.46 -19.17 -10.23
C SER A 142 -3.90 -18.81 -8.82
N ALA A 143 -2.99 -18.18 -8.08
CA ALA A 143 -3.21 -17.74 -6.71
C ALA A 143 -2.46 -16.44 -6.39
N LEU A 144 -3.00 -15.67 -5.46
CA LEU A 144 -2.38 -14.45 -4.93
C LEU A 144 -1.93 -14.67 -3.49
N ALA A 145 -0.66 -14.37 -3.19
CA ALA A 145 -0.17 -14.33 -1.83
C ALA A 145 -0.57 -12.98 -1.18
N PHE A 146 -1.57 -12.97 -0.32
CA PHE A 146 -2.11 -11.72 0.25
C PHE A 146 -1.64 -11.42 1.67
N LYS A 147 -1.08 -12.42 2.38
CA LYS A 147 -0.51 -12.21 3.71
C LYS A 147 0.62 -13.17 3.99
N ILE A 148 1.71 -12.67 4.52
CA ILE A 148 2.78 -13.46 5.11
C ILE A 148 2.75 -13.29 6.63
N MET A 149 2.94 -14.38 7.35
CA MET A 149 2.99 -14.41 8.81
C MET A 149 4.07 -15.37 9.27
N ALA A 150 4.96 -14.92 10.14
CA ALA A 150 5.87 -15.82 10.84
C ALA A 150 5.15 -16.53 12.01
N ASP A 151 5.06 -17.86 11.96
CA ASP A 151 4.60 -18.68 13.08
C ASP A 151 5.79 -19.32 13.82
N PRO A 152 5.84 -19.28 15.16
CA PRO A 152 6.94 -19.85 15.93
C PRO A 152 7.15 -21.37 15.76
N PHE A 153 6.10 -22.13 15.43
CA PHE A 153 6.14 -23.59 15.39
C PHE A 153 6.35 -24.14 13.97
N VAL A 154 5.70 -23.54 12.97
CA VAL A 154 5.76 -24.02 11.58
C VAL A 154 6.62 -23.15 10.67
N GLY A 155 7.13 -22.02 11.16
CA GLY A 155 7.92 -21.09 10.38
C GLY A 155 7.06 -20.12 9.58
N GLN A 156 7.56 -19.69 8.42
CA GLN A 156 6.88 -18.71 7.57
C GLN A 156 5.66 -19.33 6.89
N LEU A 157 4.49 -18.74 7.13
CA LEU A 157 3.22 -19.03 6.52
C LEU A 157 2.90 -17.98 5.47
N THR A 158 2.67 -18.43 4.24
CA THR A 158 2.21 -17.58 3.14
C THR A 158 0.74 -17.92 2.87
N PHE A 159 -0.16 -17.01 3.22
CA PHE A 159 -1.58 -17.16 2.91
C PHE A 159 -1.81 -16.84 1.45
N ILE A 160 -2.39 -17.80 0.75
CA ILE A 160 -2.72 -17.70 -0.65
C ILE A 160 -4.23 -17.80 -0.84
N ARG A 161 -4.74 -16.98 -1.76
CA ARG A 161 -6.09 -17.10 -2.30
C ARG A 161 -5.99 -17.77 -3.67
N VAL A 162 -6.59 -18.94 -3.82
CA VAL A 162 -6.65 -19.63 -5.12
C VAL A 162 -7.82 -19.10 -5.94
N TYR A 163 -7.54 -18.58 -7.12
CA TYR A 163 -8.55 -18.06 -8.04
C TYR A 163 -8.97 -19.08 -9.09
N SER A 164 -8.03 -19.90 -9.58
CA SER A 164 -8.30 -20.93 -10.58
C SER A 164 -7.41 -22.16 -10.38
N GLY A 165 -7.87 -23.31 -10.86
CA GLY A 165 -7.15 -24.57 -10.84
C GLY A 165 -7.02 -25.18 -9.45
N GLN A 166 -6.13 -26.16 -9.35
CA GLN A 166 -5.83 -26.90 -8.13
C GLN A 166 -4.33 -26.87 -7.83
N LEU A 167 -3.98 -26.96 -6.54
CA LEU A 167 -2.61 -27.03 -6.06
C LEU A 167 -2.44 -28.22 -5.13
N LYS A 168 -1.43 -29.05 -5.37
CA LYS A 168 -1.12 -30.21 -4.52
C LYS A 168 0.22 -30.02 -3.81
N THR A 169 0.32 -30.65 -2.64
CA THR A 169 1.58 -30.74 -1.89
C THR A 169 2.64 -31.43 -2.75
N GLY A 170 3.77 -30.75 -2.97
CA GLY A 170 4.87 -31.23 -3.80
C GLY A 170 4.94 -30.61 -5.20
N ASP A 171 3.89 -29.92 -5.66
CA ASP A 171 3.85 -29.28 -6.96
C ASP A 171 4.89 -28.15 -7.07
N THR A 172 5.35 -27.90 -8.29
CA THR A 172 6.22 -26.77 -8.62
C THR A 172 5.39 -25.70 -9.32
N VAL A 173 5.47 -24.48 -8.82
CA VAL A 173 4.70 -23.32 -9.28
C VAL A 173 5.64 -22.16 -9.59
N LEU A 174 5.21 -21.27 -10.48
CA LEU A 174 5.97 -20.10 -10.87
C LEU A 174 5.51 -18.88 -10.08
N ASN A 175 6.44 -18.18 -9.44
CA ASN A 175 6.23 -16.80 -9.01
C ASN A 175 6.48 -15.89 -10.21
N THR A 176 5.41 -15.35 -10.81
CA THR A 176 5.50 -14.51 -12.02
C THR A 176 6.03 -13.11 -11.73
N THR A 177 5.88 -12.61 -10.50
CA THR A 177 6.45 -11.32 -10.10
C THR A 177 7.98 -11.36 -10.06
N ARG A 178 8.57 -12.49 -9.65
CA ARG A 178 10.02 -12.64 -9.49
C ARG A 178 10.70 -13.55 -10.52
N GLY A 179 9.93 -14.21 -11.38
CA GLY A 179 10.42 -15.16 -12.38
C GLY A 179 11.13 -16.38 -11.79
N ARG A 180 10.71 -16.84 -10.60
CA ARG A 180 11.33 -17.98 -9.91
C ARG A 180 10.32 -19.09 -9.66
N ALA A 181 10.74 -20.33 -9.90
CA ALA A 181 9.98 -21.50 -9.52
C ALA A 181 10.08 -21.73 -7.99
N GLU A 182 8.95 -22.02 -7.38
CA GLU A 182 8.79 -22.36 -5.97
C GLU A 182 8.18 -23.75 -5.85
N ARG A 183 8.66 -24.54 -4.89
CA ARG A 183 8.12 -25.87 -4.63
C ARG A 183 7.17 -25.80 -3.43
N ILE A 184 5.95 -26.26 -3.62
CA ILE A 184 4.96 -26.32 -2.56
C ILE A 184 5.34 -27.43 -1.58
N GLY A 185 5.65 -27.01 -0.35
CA GLY A 185 5.83 -27.90 0.78
C GLY A 185 4.49 -28.29 1.39
N ARG A 186 4.30 -27.97 2.67
CA ARG A 186 3.08 -28.32 3.41
C ARG A 186 2.00 -27.25 3.20
N LEU A 187 0.76 -27.69 3.09
CA LEU A 187 -0.42 -26.84 3.01
C LEU A 187 -1.24 -26.96 4.30
N LEU A 188 -1.66 -25.84 4.87
CA LEU A 188 -2.41 -25.78 6.12
C LEU A 188 -3.71 -24.97 5.94
N LYS A 189 -4.83 -25.52 6.40
CA LYS A 189 -6.07 -24.77 6.65
C LYS A 189 -6.11 -24.35 8.11
N MET A 190 -6.26 -23.06 8.34
CA MET A 190 -6.32 -22.46 9.68
C MET A 190 -7.78 -22.40 10.13
N HIS A 191 -8.13 -23.16 11.17
CA HIS A 191 -9.44 -23.11 11.82
C HIS A 191 -9.36 -22.32 13.12
N ALA A 192 -10.52 -22.05 13.74
CA ALA A 192 -10.62 -21.24 14.96
C ALA A 192 -9.69 -21.70 16.11
N ASN A 193 -9.50 -23.01 16.30
CA ASN A 193 -8.71 -23.56 17.41
C ASN A 193 -7.70 -24.65 16.98
N LYS A 194 -7.64 -25.00 15.69
CA LYS A 194 -6.79 -26.08 15.19
C LYS A 194 -6.21 -25.76 13.82
N ARG A 195 -5.11 -26.42 13.51
CA ARG A 195 -4.45 -26.36 12.20
C ARG A 195 -4.66 -27.72 11.54
N GLU A 196 -5.20 -27.70 10.33
CA GLU A 196 -5.44 -28.92 9.56
C GLU A 196 -4.47 -28.96 8.38
N GLU A 197 -3.70 -30.04 8.29
CA GLU A 197 -2.81 -30.26 7.16
C GLU A 197 -3.57 -30.91 6.01
N ILE A 198 -3.48 -30.30 4.84
CA ILE A 198 -4.19 -30.71 3.63
C ILE A 198 -3.19 -31.10 2.53
N SER A 199 -3.60 -32.01 1.64
CA SER A 199 -2.78 -32.44 0.51
C SER A 199 -3.06 -31.66 -0.77
N GLU A 200 -4.25 -31.08 -0.90
CA GLU A 200 -4.71 -30.36 -2.08
C GLU A 200 -5.67 -29.23 -1.73
N ILE A 201 -5.69 -28.20 -2.58
CA ILE A 201 -6.59 -27.05 -2.52
C ILE A 201 -7.14 -26.73 -3.90
N TYR A 202 -8.39 -26.25 -3.94
CA TYR A 202 -9.21 -26.03 -5.13
C TYR A 202 -9.44 -24.53 -5.41
N ALA A 203 -10.04 -24.22 -6.56
CA ALA A 203 -10.38 -22.86 -6.94
C ALA A 203 -11.39 -22.28 -5.94
N GLY A 204 -11.12 -21.07 -5.44
CA GLY A 204 -11.99 -20.43 -4.48
C GLY A 204 -11.76 -20.81 -3.02
N ASP A 205 -10.71 -21.54 -2.69
CA ASP A 205 -10.27 -21.77 -1.31
C ASP A 205 -9.16 -20.79 -0.86
N ILE A 206 -8.89 -20.76 0.45
CA ILE A 206 -7.76 -20.06 1.07
C ILE A 206 -6.97 -21.05 1.92
N CYS A 207 -5.64 -21.08 1.77
CA CYS A 207 -4.76 -21.84 2.66
C CYS A 207 -3.47 -21.10 2.95
N ALA A 208 -2.70 -21.62 3.91
CA ALA A 208 -1.35 -21.20 4.18
C ALA A 208 -0.35 -22.23 3.64
N CYS A 209 0.57 -21.78 2.79
CA CYS A 209 1.72 -22.55 2.35
C CYS A 209 2.89 -22.35 3.33
N VAL A 210 3.50 -23.44 3.77
CA VAL A 210 4.64 -23.41 4.69
C VAL A 210 5.95 -23.38 3.91
N GLY A 211 6.83 -22.43 4.24
CA GLY A 211 8.24 -22.49 3.83
C GLY A 211 8.56 -21.96 2.42
N LEU A 212 7.67 -21.16 1.83
CA LEU A 212 7.97 -20.41 0.61
C LEU A 212 9.01 -19.34 0.91
N LYS A 213 10.14 -19.33 0.18
CA LYS A 213 11.29 -18.49 0.50
C LYS A 213 11.33 -17.17 -0.26
N ASN A 214 10.92 -17.16 -1.53
CA ASN A 214 10.97 -15.97 -2.37
C ASN A 214 9.56 -15.46 -2.72
N VAL A 215 8.64 -15.47 -1.77
CA VAL A 215 7.30 -14.93 -1.96
C VAL A 215 7.10 -13.75 -1.01
N THR A 216 6.55 -12.66 -1.53
CA THR A 216 6.13 -11.46 -0.80
C THR A 216 4.62 -11.25 -0.88
N THR A 217 4.07 -10.46 0.05
CA THR A 217 2.67 -10.02 -0.02
C THR A 217 2.44 -9.25 -1.34
N GLY A 218 1.44 -9.65 -2.11
CA GLY A 218 1.12 -9.13 -3.45
C GLY A 218 1.71 -9.95 -4.62
N ASP A 219 2.50 -11.00 -4.34
CA ASP A 219 3.05 -11.85 -5.40
C ASP A 219 1.99 -12.81 -5.97
N THR A 220 2.07 -13.06 -7.27
CA THR A 220 1.26 -14.07 -7.96
C THR A 220 2.01 -15.39 -8.07
N ILE A 221 1.34 -16.49 -7.72
CA ILE A 221 1.82 -17.86 -7.86
C ILE A 221 0.92 -18.58 -8.86
N CYS A 222 1.48 -19.12 -9.94
CA CYS A 222 0.69 -19.78 -10.99
C CYS A 222 1.38 -21.02 -11.57
N SER A 223 0.69 -21.71 -12.48
CA SER A 223 1.27 -22.82 -13.26
C SER A 223 2.37 -22.32 -14.21
N GLU A 224 3.47 -23.07 -14.32
CA GLU A 224 4.56 -22.79 -15.27
C GLU A 224 4.11 -22.83 -16.74
N LYS A 225 3.09 -23.65 -17.06
CA LYS A 225 2.61 -23.83 -18.45
C LYS A 225 1.77 -22.67 -18.96
N ALA A 226 1.20 -21.89 -18.05
CA ALA A 226 0.27 -20.82 -18.39
C ALA A 226 0.47 -19.65 -17.42
N PRO A 227 1.61 -18.93 -17.55
CA PRO A 227 1.97 -17.86 -16.63
C PRO A 227 0.93 -16.73 -16.68
N ILE A 228 0.59 -16.21 -15.50
CA ILE A 228 -0.28 -15.05 -15.36
C ILE A 228 0.24 -14.20 -14.19
N ARG A 229 0.15 -12.88 -14.34
CA ARG A 229 0.38 -11.94 -13.26
C ARG A 229 -0.96 -11.32 -12.89
N LEU A 230 -1.47 -11.63 -11.70
CA LEU A 230 -2.68 -11.02 -11.17
C LEU A 230 -2.38 -9.56 -10.80
N GLU A 231 -3.44 -8.76 -10.64
CA GLU A 231 -3.32 -7.36 -10.23
C GLU A 231 -2.45 -7.26 -8.96
N SER A 232 -1.35 -6.52 -9.09
CA SER A 232 -0.41 -6.33 -8.00
C SER A 232 -0.86 -5.14 -7.17
N ILE A 233 -0.86 -5.28 -5.86
CA ILE A 233 -1.18 -4.18 -4.95
C ILE A 233 -0.09 -3.12 -5.10
N GLU A 234 -0.43 -1.94 -5.63
CA GLU A 234 0.50 -0.81 -5.69
C GLU A 234 0.73 -0.26 -4.28
N PHE A 235 1.96 -0.41 -3.79
CA PHE A 235 2.36 0.13 -2.50
C PHE A 235 2.96 1.52 -2.68
N ALA A 236 2.43 2.49 -1.93
CA ALA A 236 2.99 3.84 -1.88
C ALA A 236 4.44 3.82 -1.33
N GLN A 237 5.26 4.79 -1.76
CA GLN A 237 6.61 4.93 -1.22
C GLN A 237 6.57 5.38 0.25
N PRO A 238 7.48 4.86 1.10
CA PRO A 238 7.60 5.32 2.48
C PRO A 238 7.90 6.82 2.56
N VAL A 239 7.26 7.51 3.50
CA VAL A 239 7.37 8.97 3.66
C VAL A 239 8.11 9.40 4.92
N ILE A 240 8.25 8.50 5.90
CA ILE A 240 8.93 8.72 7.17
C ILE A 240 10.09 7.75 7.30
N SER A 241 11.22 8.20 7.85
CA SER A 241 12.37 7.36 8.17
C SER A 241 12.79 7.55 9.62
N VAL A 242 13.30 6.51 10.26
CA VAL A 242 13.80 6.55 11.64
C VAL A 242 15.12 5.77 11.66
N ALA A 243 16.14 6.35 12.26
CA ALA A 243 17.38 5.63 12.55
C ALA A 243 17.14 4.72 13.76
N VAL A 244 17.52 3.44 13.63
CA VAL A 244 17.44 2.45 14.70
C VAL A 244 18.83 1.88 14.91
N GLU A 245 19.28 1.94 16.16
CA GLU A 245 20.61 1.47 16.56
C GLU A 245 20.49 0.31 17.55
N PRO A 246 21.17 -0.82 17.31
CA PRO A 246 21.18 -1.92 18.26
C PRO A 246 22.05 -1.54 19.46
N LYS A 247 21.64 -1.91 20.69
CA LYS A 247 22.45 -1.63 21.89
C LYS A 247 23.70 -2.50 21.98
N THR A 248 23.64 -3.71 21.43
CA THR A 248 24.76 -4.68 21.47
C THR A 248 25.03 -5.27 20.10
N LYS A 249 26.22 -5.84 19.91
CA LYS A 249 26.56 -6.57 18.67
C LYS A 249 25.67 -7.79 18.44
N SER A 250 25.24 -8.48 19.51
CA SER A 250 24.31 -9.61 19.38
C SER A 250 22.94 -9.13 18.88
N ASP A 251 22.51 -7.95 19.31
CA ASP A 251 21.26 -7.35 18.85
C ASP A 251 21.36 -6.88 17.39
N GLN A 252 22.54 -6.50 16.90
CA GLN A 252 22.74 -6.13 15.50
C GLN A 252 22.37 -7.26 14.54
N GLU A 253 22.82 -8.49 14.82
CA GLU A 253 22.49 -9.66 14.00
C GLU A 253 20.99 -9.99 14.07
N LYS A 254 20.41 -9.99 15.29
CA LYS A 254 18.98 -10.26 15.49
C LYS A 254 18.10 -9.18 14.84
N MET A 255 18.50 -7.92 14.95
CA MET A 255 17.81 -6.78 14.34
C MET A 255 17.77 -6.94 12.82
N GLY A 256 18.90 -7.26 12.19
CA GLY A 256 18.94 -7.51 10.74
C GLY A 256 18.00 -8.64 10.31
N MET A 257 17.92 -9.73 11.09
CA MET A 257 16.99 -10.83 10.80
C MET A 257 15.52 -10.43 11.02
N ALA A 258 15.22 -9.72 12.11
CA ALA A 258 13.87 -9.29 12.47
C ALA A 258 13.31 -8.29 11.46
N LEU A 259 14.09 -7.26 11.13
CA LEU A 259 13.71 -6.22 10.17
C LEU A 259 13.46 -6.79 8.77
N ASN A 260 14.29 -7.74 8.32
CA ASN A 260 14.06 -8.41 7.04
C ASN A 260 12.77 -9.25 7.03
N ARG A 261 12.44 -9.92 8.15
CA ARG A 261 11.16 -10.66 8.26
C ARG A 261 9.97 -9.72 8.27
N LEU A 262 10.05 -8.62 9.00
CA LEU A 262 8.99 -7.60 9.05
C LEU A 262 8.78 -6.94 7.68
N ALA A 263 9.86 -6.67 6.92
CA ALA A 263 9.78 -6.15 5.55
C ALA A 263 9.19 -7.16 4.55
N GLN A 264 9.29 -8.46 4.79
CA GLN A 264 8.59 -9.46 3.98
C GLN A 264 7.09 -9.51 4.28
N GLU A 265 6.70 -9.26 5.54
CA GLU A 265 5.29 -9.20 5.95
C GLU A 265 4.60 -7.92 5.47
N ASP A 266 5.31 -6.79 5.50
CA ASP A 266 4.82 -5.47 5.10
C ASP A 266 5.71 -4.85 3.99
N PRO A 267 5.26 -4.84 2.73
CA PRO A 267 6.01 -4.28 1.61
C PRO A 267 6.08 -2.74 1.61
N THR A 268 5.24 -2.06 2.42
CA THR A 268 5.33 -0.60 2.63
C THR A 268 6.45 -0.23 3.61
N PHE A 269 7.07 -1.21 4.25
CA PHE A 269 8.20 -1.02 5.15
C PHE A 269 9.53 -1.29 4.42
N LYS A 270 10.43 -0.31 4.41
CA LYS A 270 11.76 -0.42 3.80
C LYS A 270 12.85 -0.27 4.84
N VAL A 271 13.93 -1.02 4.65
CA VAL A 271 15.10 -1.01 5.54
C VAL A 271 16.33 -0.83 4.66
N HIS A 272 17.18 0.12 5.03
CA HIS A 272 18.49 0.28 4.43
C HIS A 272 19.50 0.65 5.51
N THR A 273 20.77 0.35 5.25
CA THR A 273 21.87 0.82 6.09
C THR A 273 22.48 2.02 5.42
N ASP A 274 22.59 3.11 6.16
CA ASP A 274 23.26 4.32 5.69
C ASP A 274 24.78 4.07 5.67
N PRO A 275 25.44 4.13 4.49
CA PRO A 275 26.88 3.86 4.38
C PRO A 275 27.75 4.91 5.07
N ASP A 276 27.26 6.14 5.28
CA ASP A 276 28.04 7.23 5.88
C ASP A 276 28.03 7.16 7.42
N SER A 277 26.85 6.96 8.02
CA SER A 277 26.72 6.84 9.48
C SER A 277 26.87 5.40 9.99
N GLY A 278 26.71 4.40 9.13
CA GLY A 278 26.62 2.99 9.52
C GLY A 278 25.33 2.62 10.27
N GLN A 279 24.39 3.56 10.41
CA GLN A 279 23.12 3.35 11.10
C GLN A 279 22.13 2.59 10.22
N THR A 280 21.24 1.82 10.85
CA THR A 280 20.12 1.19 10.13
C THR A 280 18.95 2.15 10.10
N ILE A 281 18.50 2.53 8.91
CA ILE A 281 17.37 3.42 8.70
C ILE A 281 16.17 2.59 8.28
N ILE A 282 15.11 2.65 9.08
CA ILE A 282 13.82 2.05 8.77
C ILE A 282 12.87 3.12 8.21
N SER A 283 12.11 2.80 7.18
CA SER A 283 11.19 3.75 6.53
C SER A 283 9.80 3.14 6.40
N GLY A 284 8.76 3.93 6.65
CA GLY A 284 7.37 3.48 6.63
C GLY A 284 6.37 4.57 6.21
N MET A 285 5.09 4.31 6.45
CA MET A 285 3.98 5.18 6.04
C MET A 285 3.59 6.25 7.07
N GLY A 286 4.02 6.11 8.32
CA GLY A 286 3.71 7.06 9.38
C GLY A 286 4.33 6.68 10.72
N GLU A 287 4.19 7.57 11.70
CA GLU A 287 4.75 7.41 13.05
C GLU A 287 4.24 6.14 13.75
N LEU A 288 2.92 5.93 13.76
CA LEU A 288 2.29 4.74 14.35
C LEU A 288 2.75 3.45 13.68
N HIS A 289 2.93 3.47 12.35
CA HIS A 289 3.42 2.29 11.62
C HIS A 289 4.83 1.95 12.11
N LEU A 290 5.75 2.92 12.16
CA LEU A 290 7.11 2.67 12.66
C LEU A 290 7.13 2.27 14.14
N GLU A 291 6.27 2.85 14.98
CA GLU A 291 6.15 2.48 16.39
C GLU A 291 5.75 1.01 16.57
N ILE A 292 4.75 0.54 15.81
CA ILE A 292 4.32 -0.86 15.82
C ILE A 292 5.46 -1.78 15.35
N ILE A 293 6.18 -1.41 14.29
CA ILE A 293 7.29 -2.22 13.77
C ILE A 293 8.41 -2.34 14.81
N VAL A 294 8.76 -1.24 15.48
CA VAL A 294 9.74 -1.25 16.56
C VAL A 294 9.27 -2.07 17.76
N ASP A 295 8.01 -1.90 18.21
CA ASP A 295 7.45 -2.70 19.32
C ASP A 295 7.46 -4.19 18.99
N ARG A 296 7.04 -4.58 17.77
CA ARG A 296 7.10 -5.97 17.31
C ARG A 296 8.52 -6.50 17.30
N MET A 297 9.49 -5.72 16.80
CA MET A 297 10.90 -6.09 16.83
C MET A 297 11.41 -6.32 18.26
N MET A 298 11.04 -5.44 19.20
CA MET A 298 11.44 -5.56 20.61
C MET A 298 10.75 -6.72 21.32
N ARG A 299 9.44 -6.92 21.12
CA ARG A 299 8.65 -7.98 21.80
C ARG A 299 8.82 -9.36 21.19
N GLU A 300 8.65 -9.48 19.86
CA GLU A 300 8.64 -10.78 19.18
C GLU A 300 10.07 -11.32 19.02
N TYR A 301 11.03 -10.44 18.70
CA TYR A 301 12.41 -10.84 18.41
C TYR A 301 13.41 -10.54 19.53
N LYS A 302 12.94 -9.93 20.64
CA LYS A 302 13.77 -9.62 21.83
C LYS A 302 15.04 -8.83 21.47
N VAL A 303 14.90 -7.87 20.58
CA VAL A 303 15.97 -6.98 20.14
C VAL A 303 15.92 -5.72 20.98
N GLU A 304 17.01 -5.38 21.67
CA GLU A 304 17.14 -4.08 22.30
C GLU A 304 17.76 -3.07 21.33
N ALA A 305 16.99 -2.04 20.98
CA ALA A 305 17.44 -0.97 20.10
C ALA A 305 17.08 0.41 20.64
N ASN A 306 17.89 1.41 20.31
CA ASN A 306 17.58 2.81 20.52
C ASN A 306 16.95 3.35 19.23
N VAL A 307 15.86 4.11 19.41
CA VAL A 307 15.10 4.67 18.30
C VAL A 307 15.43 6.16 18.22
N GLY A 308 15.96 6.59 17.08
CA GLY A 308 16.21 7.99 16.79
C GLY A 308 14.91 8.78 16.58
N LYS A 309 15.03 10.09 16.38
CA LYS A 309 13.87 10.90 16.01
C LYS A 309 13.46 10.59 14.56
N PRO A 310 12.16 10.55 14.26
CA PRO A 310 11.71 10.47 12.89
C PRO A 310 12.25 11.62 12.04
N GLN A 311 12.75 11.27 10.88
CA GLN A 311 13.21 12.16 9.84
C GLN A 311 12.26 12.06 8.65
N VAL A 312 12.08 13.19 7.99
CA VAL A 312 11.27 13.26 6.78
C VAL A 312 12.15 12.87 5.60
N ALA A 313 11.61 12.04 4.70
CA ALA A 313 12.27 11.68 3.46
C ALA A 313 12.17 12.86 2.46
N TYR A 314 13.05 13.86 2.62
CA TYR A 314 13.19 14.95 1.65
C TYR A 314 13.69 14.42 0.31
N ARG A 315 13.40 15.16 -0.77
CA ARG A 315 13.91 14.92 -2.11
C ARG A 315 14.53 16.21 -2.64
N GLU A 316 15.28 16.12 -3.73
CA GLU A 316 15.83 17.29 -4.42
C GLU A 316 15.24 17.38 -5.82
N THR A 317 15.17 18.58 -6.38
CA THR A 317 14.90 18.76 -7.81
C THR A 317 15.60 20.03 -8.32
N ILE A 318 15.52 20.29 -9.61
CA ILE A 318 16.11 21.48 -10.24
C ILE A 318 15.03 22.43 -10.74
N ARG A 319 15.36 23.73 -10.83
CA ARG A 319 14.41 24.76 -11.31
C ARG A 319 14.66 25.22 -12.73
N LYS A 320 15.91 25.18 -13.19
CA LYS A 320 16.30 25.69 -14.52
C LYS A 320 17.00 24.62 -15.32
N ALA A 321 16.84 24.71 -16.64
CA ALA A 321 17.65 23.95 -17.56
C ALA A 321 19.12 24.38 -17.44
N ALA A 322 20.05 23.43 -17.39
CA ALA A 322 21.48 23.69 -17.31
C ALA A 322 22.30 22.64 -18.05
N GLU A 323 23.44 23.05 -18.57
CA GLU A 323 24.39 22.17 -19.23
C GLU A 323 25.58 21.85 -18.32
N GLY A 324 25.96 20.57 -18.34
CA GLY A 324 27.08 20.04 -17.58
C GLY A 324 28.00 19.21 -18.45
N GLU A 325 29.30 19.38 -18.25
CA GLU A 325 30.34 18.58 -18.88
C GLU A 325 31.01 17.73 -17.79
N GLY A 326 31.12 16.44 -18.05
CA GLY A 326 31.83 15.49 -17.20
C GLY A 326 32.93 14.83 -17.99
N LYS A 327 34.18 15.06 -17.57
CA LYS A 327 35.36 14.47 -18.20
C LYS A 327 36.19 13.71 -17.18
N PHE A 328 36.38 12.42 -17.42
CA PHE A 328 37.20 11.55 -16.59
C PHE A 328 38.40 11.06 -17.40
N ILE A 329 39.58 11.58 -17.09
CA ILE A 329 40.85 11.13 -17.67
C ILE A 329 41.76 10.68 -16.54
N ARG A 330 42.12 9.40 -16.51
CA ARG A 330 43.07 8.87 -15.53
C ARG A 330 44.00 7.85 -16.18
N GLN A 331 45.29 8.14 -16.13
CA GLN A 331 46.33 7.25 -16.66
C GLN A 331 47.10 6.63 -15.50
N THR A 332 46.78 5.38 -15.17
CA THR A 332 47.46 4.60 -14.12
C THR A 332 48.35 3.54 -14.76
N GLY A 333 49.57 3.89 -15.16
CA GLY A 333 50.67 2.97 -15.50
C GLY A 333 50.43 1.87 -16.56
N GLY A 334 49.24 1.79 -17.15
CA GLY A 334 48.73 0.79 -18.09
C GLY A 334 47.63 1.41 -18.98
N SER A 335 46.62 0.64 -19.39
CA SER A 335 45.49 1.13 -20.21
C SER A 335 44.86 2.38 -19.58
N GLY A 336 44.72 3.46 -20.35
CA GLY A 336 44.12 4.69 -19.87
C GLY A 336 42.63 4.53 -19.60
N ASN A 337 42.09 5.40 -18.75
CA ASN A 337 40.65 5.57 -18.58
C ASN A 337 40.25 6.92 -19.15
N TYR A 338 39.39 6.91 -20.15
CA TYR A 338 38.84 8.08 -20.81
C TYR A 338 37.32 8.00 -20.91
N GLY A 339 36.63 9.02 -20.42
CA GLY A 339 35.20 9.20 -20.61
C GLY A 339 34.87 10.67 -20.66
N HIS A 340 34.05 11.09 -21.63
CA HIS A 340 33.61 12.46 -21.76
C HIS A 340 32.16 12.52 -22.22
N ALA A 341 31.31 13.11 -21.40
CA ALA A 341 29.88 13.27 -21.66
C ALA A 341 29.45 14.71 -21.39
N LYS A 342 28.65 15.28 -22.29
CA LYS A 342 27.97 16.55 -22.10
C LYS A 342 26.47 16.33 -22.07
N ILE A 343 25.85 16.77 -20.98
CA ILE A 343 24.43 16.59 -20.78
C ILE A 343 23.75 17.94 -20.61
N LYS A 344 22.49 17.98 -21.05
CA LYS A 344 21.54 19.03 -20.73
C LYS A 344 20.54 18.47 -19.73
N LEU A 345 20.44 19.11 -18.56
CA LEU A 345 19.53 18.72 -17.51
C LEU A 345 18.35 19.70 -17.49
N GLU A 346 17.13 19.19 -17.51
CA GLU A 346 15.89 19.98 -17.52
C GLU A 346 14.92 19.47 -16.43
N PRO A 347 14.10 20.34 -15.81
CA PRO A 347 13.10 19.90 -14.85
C PRO A 347 11.99 19.09 -15.53
N ASN A 348 11.55 17.99 -14.90
CA ASN A 348 10.48 17.12 -15.41
C ASN A 348 9.40 16.84 -14.34
N PRO A 349 8.62 17.85 -13.93
CA PRO A 349 7.68 17.74 -12.79
C PRO A 349 6.67 16.60 -12.97
N GLY A 350 6.59 15.69 -11.99
CA GLY A 350 5.61 14.60 -11.94
C GLY A 350 5.84 13.45 -12.91
N LYS A 351 6.93 13.44 -13.68
CA LYS A 351 7.29 12.35 -14.60
C LYS A 351 8.53 11.57 -14.16
N GLY A 352 9.12 11.92 -13.02
CA GLY A 352 10.30 11.23 -12.49
C GLY A 352 11.55 11.47 -13.34
N TYR A 353 12.39 10.44 -13.44
CA TYR A 353 13.64 10.50 -14.21
C TYR A 353 13.42 10.03 -15.65
N GLU A 354 13.79 10.88 -16.61
CA GLU A 354 13.72 10.59 -18.04
C GLU A 354 15.12 10.79 -18.67
N PHE A 355 15.57 9.80 -19.45
CA PHE A 355 16.83 9.88 -20.17
C PHE A 355 16.57 9.92 -21.68
N GLU A 356 17.09 10.94 -22.35
CA GLU A 356 17.00 11.10 -23.80
C GLU A 356 18.40 11.12 -24.42
N ASN A 357 18.55 10.43 -25.55
CA ASN A 357 19.80 10.40 -26.30
C ASN A 357 19.63 11.18 -27.61
N ASP A 358 20.26 12.35 -27.67
CA ASP A 358 20.27 13.25 -28.84
C ASP A 358 21.66 13.27 -29.52
N VAL A 359 22.51 12.28 -29.24
CA VAL A 359 23.85 12.19 -29.86
C VAL A 359 23.72 11.84 -31.35
N VAL A 360 24.11 12.79 -32.20
CA VAL A 360 24.17 12.62 -33.66
C VAL A 360 25.60 12.31 -34.11
N GLY A 361 25.78 11.35 -35.02
CA GLY A 361 27.06 11.13 -35.71
C GLY A 361 28.09 10.22 -35.01
N GLY A 362 27.69 9.44 -33.99
CA GLY A 362 28.57 8.41 -33.39
C GLY A 362 29.72 8.96 -32.55
N VAL A 363 29.64 10.22 -32.12
CA VAL A 363 30.63 10.89 -31.24
C VAL A 363 30.77 10.18 -29.89
N VAL A 364 29.74 9.44 -29.47
CA VAL A 364 29.79 8.46 -28.39
C VAL A 364 29.23 7.14 -28.92
N PRO A 365 30.00 6.04 -28.91
CA PRO A 365 29.51 4.71 -29.26
C PRO A 365 28.28 4.30 -28.44
N ARG A 366 27.32 3.61 -29.07
CA ARG A 366 26.04 3.21 -28.42
C ARG A 366 26.23 2.35 -27.17
N GLU A 367 27.31 1.59 -27.12
CA GLU A 367 27.70 0.77 -25.96
C GLU A 367 27.96 1.58 -24.69
N TYR A 368 28.41 2.83 -24.79
CA TYR A 368 28.71 3.68 -23.63
C TYR A 368 27.53 4.54 -23.15
N ILE A 369 26.43 4.61 -23.91
CA ILE A 369 25.24 5.38 -23.54
C ILE A 369 24.58 4.82 -22.28
N LYS A 370 24.45 3.49 -22.18
CA LYS A 370 23.85 2.83 -21.01
C LYS A 370 24.70 3.02 -19.74
N PRO A 371 26.04 2.89 -19.77
CA PRO A 371 26.90 3.28 -18.66
C PRO A 371 26.76 4.75 -18.22
N ILE A 372 26.61 5.70 -19.15
CA ILE A 372 26.36 7.11 -18.82
C ILE A 372 25.03 7.26 -18.06
N ASP A 373 23.94 6.65 -18.55
CA ASP A 373 22.64 6.66 -17.87
C ASP A 373 22.76 6.07 -16.45
N GLN A 374 23.46 4.94 -16.30
CA GLN A 374 23.69 4.33 -14.99
C GLN A 374 24.48 5.25 -14.05
N GLY A 375 25.47 5.97 -14.57
CA GLY A 375 26.25 6.95 -13.81
C GLY A 375 25.42 8.16 -13.36
N ILE A 376 24.49 8.61 -14.20
CA ILE A 376 23.53 9.65 -13.84
C ILE A 376 22.58 9.14 -12.75
N ARG A 377 22.01 7.94 -12.90
CA ARG A 377 21.12 7.33 -11.88
C ARG A 377 21.77 7.20 -10.51
N GLU A 378 23.05 6.81 -10.45
CA GLU A 378 23.81 6.76 -9.20
C GLU A 378 24.03 8.17 -8.61
N ALA A 379 24.26 9.16 -9.47
CA ALA A 379 24.39 10.55 -9.03
C ALA A 379 23.07 11.14 -8.52
N LEU A 380 21.92 10.72 -9.07
CA LEU A 380 20.59 11.10 -8.57
C LEU A 380 20.39 10.64 -7.12
N GLN A 381 20.80 9.42 -6.80
CA GLN A 381 20.67 8.87 -5.45
C GLN A 381 21.50 9.63 -4.41
N GLY A 382 22.69 10.09 -4.80
CA GLY A 382 23.60 10.80 -3.91
C GLY A 382 23.27 12.27 -3.65
N GLY A 383 22.25 12.83 -4.31
CA GLY A 383 21.87 14.24 -4.17
C GLY A 383 22.95 15.24 -4.59
N VAL A 384 22.60 16.53 -4.57
CA VAL A 384 23.47 17.64 -4.96
C VAL A 384 23.56 18.70 -3.86
N LEU A 385 22.49 18.92 -3.09
CA LEU A 385 22.44 19.91 -2.00
C LEU A 385 22.75 19.31 -0.63
N ALA A 386 21.93 18.34 -0.22
CA ALA A 386 21.86 17.79 1.12
C ALA A 386 21.87 16.25 1.13
N GLY A 387 22.28 15.64 0.02
CA GLY A 387 22.44 14.19 -0.09
C GLY A 387 21.13 13.42 -0.26
N TYR A 388 20.04 14.10 -0.62
CA TYR A 388 18.75 13.45 -0.88
C TYR A 388 18.57 13.13 -2.36
N GLU A 389 17.84 12.05 -2.65
CA GLU A 389 17.58 11.62 -4.03
C GLU A 389 16.93 12.73 -4.86
N VAL A 390 17.51 12.99 -6.03
CA VAL A 390 16.99 13.96 -6.99
C VAL A 390 15.87 13.32 -7.82
N VAL A 391 14.70 13.96 -7.84
CA VAL A 391 13.50 13.51 -8.57
C VAL A 391 13.05 14.57 -9.58
N ASP A 392 12.20 14.16 -10.53
CA ASP A 392 11.60 15.03 -11.55
C ASP A 392 12.63 15.75 -12.43
N VAL A 393 13.53 14.99 -13.05
CA VAL A 393 14.58 15.52 -13.92
C VAL A 393 14.69 14.75 -15.23
N LYS A 394 14.87 15.48 -16.32
CA LYS A 394 15.15 14.95 -17.65
C LYS A 394 16.61 15.22 -18.00
N ALA A 395 17.35 14.16 -18.31
CA ALA A 395 18.74 14.24 -18.73
C ALA A 395 18.84 13.91 -20.23
N THR A 396 19.31 14.88 -21.02
CA THR A 396 19.54 14.72 -22.45
C THR A 396 21.03 14.67 -22.73
N LEU A 397 21.53 13.55 -23.26
CA LEU A 397 22.91 13.43 -23.75
C LEU A 397 22.96 13.99 -25.17
N TYR A 398 23.64 15.12 -25.37
CA TYR A 398 23.69 15.80 -26.68
C TYR A 398 25.07 15.73 -27.34
N ASP A 399 26.15 15.60 -26.56
CA ASP A 399 27.52 15.60 -27.08
C ASP A 399 28.47 14.86 -26.12
N GLY A 400 29.68 14.54 -26.59
CA GLY A 400 30.71 13.86 -25.81
C GLY A 400 31.99 13.67 -26.61
N SER A 401 32.89 12.83 -26.12
CA SER A 401 33.97 12.31 -26.96
C SER A 401 34.47 10.97 -26.42
N TYR A 402 35.08 10.18 -27.29
CA TYR A 402 35.75 8.93 -26.92
C TYR A 402 37.16 8.88 -27.50
N HIS A 403 37.99 8.04 -26.89
CA HIS A 403 39.32 7.66 -27.36
C HIS A 403 39.34 6.16 -27.67
N GLU A 404 39.86 5.74 -28.83
CA GLU A 404 39.73 4.35 -29.30
C GLU A 404 40.36 3.30 -28.38
N VAL A 405 41.42 3.65 -27.65
CA VAL A 405 42.19 2.69 -26.83
C VAL A 405 41.92 2.82 -25.34
N ASP A 406 41.58 4.03 -24.88
CA ASP A 406 41.49 4.36 -23.45
C ASP A 406 40.04 4.50 -22.97
N SER A 407 39.06 4.43 -23.88
CA SER A 407 37.64 4.48 -23.49
C SER A 407 37.19 3.17 -22.89
N ASN A 408 36.49 3.26 -21.77
CA ASN A 408 35.86 2.11 -21.15
C ASN A 408 34.56 2.50 -20.45
N GLU A 409 33.72 1.49 -20.20
CA GLU A 409 32.39 1.68 -19.62
C GLU A 409 32.44 2.39 -18.26
N MET A 410 33.41 2.05 -17.41
CA MET A 410 33.56 2.65 -16.08
C MET A 410 33.89 4.15 -16.17
N ALA A 411 34.76 4.53 -17.10
CA ALA A 411 35.12 5.93 -17.32
C ALA A 411 33.93 6.77 -17.79
N PHE A 412 33.10 6.23 -18.70
CA PHE A 412 31.88 6.89 -19.16
C PHE A 412 30.78 6.96 -18.09
N LYS A 413 30.69 5.94 -17.23
CA LYS A 413 29.83 5.96 -16.05
C LYS A 413 30.22 7.07 -15.07
N ILE A 414 31.51 7.19 -14.75
CA ILE A 414 32.01 8.27 -13.90
C ILE A 414 31.82 9.64 -14.56
N ALA A 415 32.07 9.73 -15.88
CA ALA A 415 31.84 10.96 -16.64
C ALA A 415 30.38 11.41 -16.59
N GLY A 416 29.42 10.48 -16.72
CA GLY A 416 27.99 10.77 -16.56
C GLY A 416 27.64 11.32 -15.18
N SER A 417 28.19 10.71 -14.12
CA SER A 417 28.01 11.19 -12.73
C SER A 417 28.57 12.61 -12.53
N LEU A 418 29.75 12.90 -13.08
CA LEU A 418 30.37 14.23 -13.01
C LEU A 418 29.59 15.28 -13.82
N ALA A 419 29.13 14.91 -15.02
CA ALA A 419 28.33 15.78 -15.88
C ALA A 419 27.02 16.18 -15.18
N PHE A 420 26.37 15.22 -14.53
CA PHE A 420 25.17 15.46 -13.72
C PHE A 420 25.41 16.44 -12.58
N LYS A 421 26.45 16.21 -11.76
CA LYS A 421 26.78 17.11 -10.65
C LYS A 421 27.10 18.53 -11.13
N ALA A 422 27.82 18.66 -12.26
CA ALA A 422 28.15 19.95 -12.85
C ALA A 422 26.91 20.68 -13.41
N ALA A 423 26.00 19.97 -14.06
CA ALA A 423 24.74 20.53 -14.56
C ALA A 423 23.83 20.94 -13.40
N ALA A 424 23.59 20.04 -12.45
CA ALA A 424 22.68 20.24 -11.35
C ALA A 424 23.09 21.41 -10.43
N ALA A 425 24.40 21.61 -10.21
CA ALA A 425 24.90 22.77 -9.45
C ALA A 425 24.55 24.13 -10.11
N LYS A 426 24.47 24.17 -11.45
CA LYS A 426 24.08 25.38 -12.21
C LYS A 426 22.57 25.51 -12.39
N ALA A 427 21.82 24.43 -12.16
CA ALA A 427 20.38 24.32 -12.40
C ALA A 427 19.50 24.91 -11.28
N HIS A 428 20.11 25.56 -10.28
CA HIS A 428 19.47 26.02 -9.04
C HIS A 428 18.66 24.90 -8.36
N PRO A 429 19.35 23.93 -7.74
CA PRO A 429 18.69 22.83 -7.07
C PRO A 429 17.89 23.37 -5.87
N VAL A 430 16.79 22.69 -5.55
CA VAL A 430 15.91 23.00 -4.41
C VAL A 430 15.52 21.73 -3.67
N LEU A 431 15.20 21.90 -2.39
CA LEU A 431 14.74 20.81 -1.54
C LEU A 431 13.22 20.70 -1.62
N LEU A 432 12.74 19.48 -1.78
CA LEU A 432 11.33 19.11 -1.77
C LEU A 432 10.97 18.40 -0.46
N GLU A 433 9.84 18.79 0.13
CA GLU A 433 9.23 18.12 1.27
C GLU A 433 7.96 17.36 0.86
N PRO A 434 7.67 16.20 1.47
CA PRO A 434 6.45 15.46 1.21
C PRO A 434 5.25 16.17 1.84
N VAL A 435 4.23 16.40 1.02
CA VAL A 435 2.94 16.96 1.43
C VAL A 435 1.90 15.84 1.46
N MET A 436 1.19 15.78 2.59
CA MET A 436 0.17 14.80 2.87
C MET A 436 -1.21 15.38 2.55
N SER A 437 -2.06 14.60 1.89
CA SER A 437 -3.49 14.87 1.82
C SER A 437 -4.11 14.38 3.12
N VAL A 438 -4.55 15.32 3.95
CA VAL A 438 -5.13 15.08 5.28
C VAL A 438 -6.64 15.29 5.20
N GLU A 439 -7.39 14.30 5.67
CA GLU A 439 -8.82 14.39 5.87
C GLU A 439 -9.13 14.28 7.36
N VAL A 440 -9.76 15.30 7.94
CA VAL A 440 -10.16 15.33 9.35
C VAL A 440 -11.68 15.34 9.45
N VAL A 441 -12.24 14.36 10.16
CA VAL A 441 -13.66 14.30 10.49
C VAL A 441 -13.83 14.78 11.92
N VAL A 442 -14.57 15.87 12.10
CA VAL A 442 -14.70 16.56 13.39
C VAL A 442 -16.14 17.07 13.60
N PRO A 443 -16.68 17.04 14.83
CA PRO A 443 -17.93 17.73 15.12
C PRO A 443 -17.79 19.24 14.89
N GLU A 444 -18.88 19.90 14.47
CA GLU A 444 -18.88 21.32 14.12
C GLU A 444 -18.36 22.24 15.24
N GLU A 445 -18.59 21.86 16.49
CA GLU A 445 -18.11 22.56 17.70
C GLU A 445 -16.57 22.78 17.73
N TYR A 446 -15.80 21.85 17.16
CA TYR A 446 -14.32 21.87 17.21
C TYR A 446 -13.67 22.24 15.86
N MET A 447 -14.49 22.54 14.86
CA MET A 447 -14.05 22.85 13.50
C MET A 447 -13.04 24.01 13.47
N GLY A 448 -13.34 25.11 14.18
CA GLY A 448 -12.45 26.27 14.24
C GLY A 448 -11.07 25.95 14.86
N THR A 449 -11.03 25.10 15.88
CA THR A 449 -9.79 24.68 16.54
C THR A 449 -8.92 23.85 15.60
N ILE A 450 -9.52 22.91 14.85
CA ILE A 450 -8.79 22.08 13.88
C ILE A 450 -8.28 22.91 12.70
N ILE A 451 -9.09 23.83 12.17
CA ILE A 451 -8.63 24.72 11.10
C ILE A 451 -7.46 25.59 11.57
N GLY A 452 -7.51 26.09 12.82
CA GLY A 452 -6.42 26.83 13.43
C GLY A 452 -5.13 26.01 13.53
N ASP A 453 -5.22 24.76 14.01
CA ASP A 453 -4.07 23.85 14.14
C ASP A 453 -3.47 23.47 12.78
N LEU A 454 -4.31 23.13 11.79
CA LEU A 454 -3.86 22.84 10.42
C LEU A 454 -3.16 24.04 9.78
N ASN A 455 -3.70 25.25 9.93
CA ASN A 455 -3.05 26.46 9.42
C ASN A 455 -1.73 26.77 10.14
N ALA A 456 -1.65 26.54 11.46
CA ALA A 456 -0.41 26.70 12.22
C ALA A 456 0.68 25.75 11.72
N ARG A 457 0.28 24.56 11.23
CA ARG A 457 1.15 23.53 10.63
C ARG A 457 1.41 23.74 9.14
N ARG A 458 1.24 24.96 8.62
CA ARG A 458 1.41 25.30 7.19
C ARG A 458 0.47 24.52 6.26
N GLY A 459 -0.64 24.01 6.79
CA GLY A 459 -1.68 23.33 6.03
C GLY A 459 -2.44 24.29 5.12
N ARG A 460 -2.74 23.84 3.89
CA ARG A 460 -3.64 24.54 2.97
C ARG A 460 -4.96 23.79 2.91
N ILE A 461 -6.04 24.42 3.40
CA ILE A 461 -7.39 23.85 3.33
C ILE A 461 -7.85 23.84 1.87
N GLU A 462 -8.23 22.68 1.35
CA GLU A 462 -8.79 22.53 0.00
C GLU A 462 -10.30 22.71 0.00
N GLY A 463 -10.97 22.16 1.01
CA GLY A 463 -12.42 22.16 1.08
C GLY A 463 -12.97 21.59 2.37
N MET A 464 -14.27 21.83 2.57
CA MET A 464 -15.02 21.36 3.73
C MET A 464 -16.35 20.79 3.26
N GLU A 465 -16.68 19.60 3.74
CA GLU A 465 -17.91 18.88 3.39
C GLU A 465 -18.70 18.52 4.64
N HIS A 466 -20.02 18.73 4.61
CA HIS A 466 -20.88 18.35 5.70
C HIS A 466 -21.28 16.87 5.57
N ARG A 467 -21.07 16.10 6.64
CA ARG A 467 -21.40 14.67 6.70
C ARG A 467 -22.13 14.34 7.99
N ALA A 468 -23.47 14.29 7.92
CA ALA A 468 -24.34 13.79 8.98
C ALA A 468 -24.01 14.31 10.40
N GLY A 469 -23.93 15.64 10.57
CA GLY A 469 -23.62 16.28 11.86
C GLY A 469 -22.12 16.39 12.19
N SER A 470 -21.24 15.86 11.34
CA SER A 470 -19.79 16.10 11.37
C SER A 470 -19.37 16.94 10.16
N GLN A 471 -18.24 17.64 10.29
CA GLN A 471 -17.57 18.34 9.21
C GLN A 471 -16.34 17.55 8.80
N VAL A 472 -16.16 17.37 7.49
CA VAL A 472 -14.99 16.74 6.88
C VAL A 472 -14.13 17.85 6.31
N ILE A 473 -12.93 18.04 6.86
CA ILE A 473 -11.97 19.06 6.43
C ILE A 473 -10.88 18.37 5.62
N LYS A 474 -10.73 18.78 4.35
CA LYS A 474 -9.66 18.30 3.46
C LYS A 474 -8.56 19.35 3.38
N ALA A 475 -7.32 18.96 3.63
CA ALA A 475 -6.19 19.87 3.66
C ALA A 475 -4.90 19.20 3.17
N ASN A 476 -4.03 19.98 2.53
CA ASN A 476 -2.67 19.56 2.21
C ASN A 476 -1.71 20.08 3.28
N VAL A 477 -1.01 19.19 3.98
CA VAL A 477 -0.11 19.56 5.09
C VAL A 477 1.26 18.89 4.91
N PRO A 478 2.38 19.62 5.07
CA PRO A 478 3.71 19.02 5.07
C PRO A 478 3.85 17.96 6.17
N LEU A 479 4.42 16.79 5.84
CA LEU A 479 4.58 15.71 6.82
C LEU A 479 5.46 16.12 8.01
N SER A 480 6.45 17.00 7.77
CA SER A 480 7.32 17.58 8.81
C SER A 480 6.54 18.23 9.95
N GLU A 481 5.38 18.79 9.66
CA GLU A 481 4.52 19.48 10.61
C GLU A 481 3.43 18.57 11.21
N MET A 482 3.34 17.31 10.78
CA MET A 482 2.29 16.37 11.20
C MET A 482 2.72 15.42 12.33
N PHE A 483 3.97 15.48 12.77
CA PHE A 483 4.44 14.67 13.90
C PHE A 483 3.65 14.97 15.18
N GLY A 484 3.19 13.92 15.86
CA GLY A 484 2.36 14.05 17.06
C GLY A 484 0.95 14.63 16.83
N TYR A 485 0.50 14.80 15.58
CA TYR A 485 -0.81 15.39 15.28
C TYR A 485 -1.98 14.63 15.92
N ALA A 486 -1.92 13.29 15.94
CA ALA A 486 -2.94 12.45 16.57
C ALA A 486 -3.19 12.80 18.05
N THR A 487 -2.12 13.05 18.80
CA THR A 487 -2.16 13.39 20.23
C THR A 487 -2.72 14.79 20.44
N GLN A 488 -2.25 15.77 19.65
CA GLN A 488 -2.71 17.15 19.75
C GLN A 488 -4.20 17.28 19.36
N MET A 489 -4.59 16.68 18.24
CA MET A 489 -5.97 16.66 17.77
C MET A 489 -6.90 16.01 18.82
N ARG A 490 -6.49 14.89 19.41
CA ARG A 490 -7.27 14.22 20.47
C ARG A 490 -7.45 15.11 21.69
N SER A 491 -6.42 15.84 22.11
CA SER A 491 -6.50 16.79 23.22
C SER A 491 -7.45 17.95 22.90
N ASN A 492 -7.31 18.54 21.71
CA ASN A 492 -8.10 19.69 21.25
C ASN A 492 -9.59 19.36 21.04
N THR A 493 -9.92 18.11 20.75
CA THR A 493 -11.29 17.67 20.39
C THR A 493 -11.92 16.72 21.40
N GLN A 494 -11.29 16.56 22.58
CA GLN A 494 -11.70 15.58 23.59
C GLN A 494 -11.83 14.15 23.02
N GLY A 495 -11.02 13.83 22.01
CA GLY A 495 -11.00 12.55 21.29
C GLY A 495 -12.19 12.30 20.38
N ARG A 496 -12.94 13.34 20.00
CA ARG A 496 -14.11 13.22 19.11
C ARG A 496 -13.77 13.40 17.62
N ALA A 497 -12.55 13.81 17.29
CA ALA A 497 -12.09 13.88 15.91
C ALA A 497 -11.30 12.64 15.49
N THR A 498 -11.40 12.30 14.22
CA THR A 498 -10.56 11.31 13.56
C THR A 498 -9.90 11.97 12.36
N TYR A 499 -8.70 11.49 12.00
CA TYR A 499 -8.06 11.92 10.77
C TYR A 499 -7.50 10.73 10.02
N SER A 500 -7.39 10.89 8.71
CA SER A 500 -6.58 10.04 7.86
C SER A 500 -5.63 10.92 7.06
N MET A 501 -4.47 10.38 6.70
CA MET A 501 -3.54 11.07 5.82
C MET A 501 -2.89 10.09 4.86
N HIS A 502 -2.71 10.53 3.63
CA HIS A 502 -2.02 9.76 2.59
C HIS A 502 -1.05 10.69 1.86
N PHE A 503 0.03 10.14 1.30
CA PHE A 503 0.95 10.92 0.49
C PHE A 503 0.21 11.52 -0.71
N ASN A 504 0.39 12.83 -0.94
CA ASN A 504 -0.18 13.51 -2.11
C ASN A 504 0.92 13.75 -3.15
N ARG A 505 1.92 14.56 -2.80
CA ARG A 505 3.01 14.95 -3.69
C ARG A 505 4.19 15.50 -2.91
N TYR A 506 5.30 15.67 -3.62
CA TYR A 506 6.41 16.49 -3.15
C TYR A 506 6.17 17.96 -3.55
N GLU A 507 6.41 18.89 -2.63
CA GLU A 507 6.40 20.34 -2.90
C GLU A 507 7.71 20.98 -2.45
N GLU A 508 8.03 22.14 -3.00
CA GLU A 508 9.23 22.87 -2.59
C GLU A 508 9.13 23.32 -1.13
N ALA A 509 10.15 22.94 -0.34
CA ALA A 509 10.24 23.34 1.06
C ALA A 509 10.49 24.86 1.17
N PRO A 510 9.91 25.54 2.17
CA PRO A 510 10.21 26.94 2.44
C PRO A 510 11.71 27.17 2.68
N ARG A 511 12.24 28.31 2.20
CA ARG A 511 13.68 28.65 2.31
C ARG A 511 14.26 28.47 3.71
N ALA A 512 13.53 28.85 4.75
CA ALA A 512 13.98 28.73 6.13
C ALA A 512 14.27 27.27 6.53
N ILE A 513 13.39 26.34 6.13
CA ILE A 513 13.53 24.91 6.41
C ILE A 513 14.63 24.31 5.53
N SER A 514 14.69 24.69 4.24
CA SER A 514 15.73 24.23 3.33
C SER A 514 17.14 24.61 3.84
N GLU A 515 17.34 25.86 4.25
CA GLU A 515 18.64 26.33 4.77
C GLU A 515 19.04 25.61 6.06
N GLU A 516 18.10 25.35 6.97
CA GLU A 516 18.34 24.61 8.21
C GLU A 516 18.81 23.16 7.93
N ILE A 517 18.13 22.47 7.02
CA ILE A 517 18.46 21.09 6.65
C ILE A 517 19.82 21.03 5.95
N ILE A 518 20.07 21.94 5.00
CA ILE A 518 21.35 22.02 4.29
C ILE A 518 22.49 22.30 5.28
N ALA A 519 22.30 23.20 6.25
CA ALA A 519 23.30 23.50 7.27
C ALA A 519 23.59 22.28 8.16
N LYS A 520 22.56 21.55 8.56
CA LYS A 520 22.67 20.34 9.40
C LYS A 520 23.45 19.23 8.71
N VAL A 521 23.22 19.00 7.41
CA VAL A 521 23.94 17.99 6.63
C VAL A 521 25.38 18.41 6.32
N GLN A 522 25.62 19.69 6.03
CA GLN A 522 26.97 20.20 5.74
C GLN A 522 27.85 20.37 6.99
N GLY A 523 27.38 20.00 8.19
CA GLY A 523 28.13 20.07 9.44
C GLY A 523 28.46 21.49 9.89
N LYS A 524 27.84 22.52 9.29
CA LYS A 524 27.94 23.90 9.76
C LYS A 524 26.88 24.08 10.83
N SER A 525 27.28 24.06 12.10
CA SER A 525 26.41 24.45 13.20
C SER A 525 25.76 25.79 12.87
N ALA A 526 24.43 25.84 12.95
CA ALA A 526 23.69 27.08 12.82
C ALA A 526 24.29 28.06 13.84
N ALA A 527 25.01 29.06 13.34
CA ALA A 527 25.56 30.12 14.17
C ALA A 527 24.37 30.75 14.90
N SER A 528 24.43 30.66 16.24
CA SER A 528 23.49 31.28 17.16
C SER A 528 23.18 32.72 16.73
N ARG A 529 21.89 33.02 16.57
CA ARG A 529 21.41 34.40 16.57
C ARG A 529 21.73 35.10 17.88
#